data_AF-A0A522IQR4-F1
#
_entry.id   AF-A0A522IQR4-F1
#
_cell.length_a   1.000
_cell.length_b   1.000
_cell.length_c   1.000
_cell.angle_alpha   90.00
_cell.angle_beta   90.00
_cell.angle_gamma   90.00
#
_symmetry.space_group_name_H-M   'P 1'
#
loop_
_entity.id
_entity.type
_entity.pdbx_description
1 polymer ?
#
loop_
_entity_poly.entity_id
_entity_poly.type
_entity_poly.pdbx_seq_one_letter_code
_entity_poly.pdbx_strand_id
1 'polypeptide(L)' 'MSGTRIFEIFRYDPDRDSAPYMQTYEMETTPDDRMLLDVLVRLKAQDETLSFRRSCREGVCGSDAMNING' A
#
# COMPACT_ATOMS: atom_id res chain seq x y z
N MET A 1 -18.35 -1.53 4.52
CA MET A 1 -18.83 -1.30 3.13
C MET A 1 -17.86 -2.00 2.23
N SER A 2 -18.31 -3.04 1.54
CA SER A 2 -17.52 -3.71 0.51
C SER A 2 -17.63 -2.97 -0.81
N GLY A 3 -16.54 -2.88 -1.55
CA GLY A 3 -16.51 -2.23 -2.86
C GLY A 3 -15.12 -2.20 -3.47
N THR A 4 -15.09 -2.17 -4.80
CA THR A 4 -13.87 -2.03 -5.58
C THR A 4 -13.27 -0.65 -5.36
N ARG A 5 -11.98 -0.61 -5.05
CA ARG A 5 -11.20 0.62 -4.88
C ARG A 5 -9.96 0.56 -5.73
N ILE A 6 -9.56 1.75 -6.19
CA ILE A 6 -8.34 1.97 -6.95
C ILE A 6 -7.28 2.52 -6.00
N PHE A 7 -6.10 1.93 -6.03
CA PHE A 7 -4.93 2.35 -5.27
C PHE A 7 -3.83 2.74 -6.25
N GLU A 8 -3.44 4.02 -6.22
CA GLU A 8 -2.32 4.52 -7.01
C GLU A 8 -1.10 4.60 -6.10
N ILE A 9 -0.13 3.72 -6.32
CA ILE A 9 1.05 3.58 -5.47
C ILE A 9 2.28 4.06 -6.24
N PHE A 10 3.04 4.97 -5.62
CA PHE A 10 4.32 5.42 -6.13
C PHE A 10 5.39 4.32 -5.96
N ARG A 11 6.09 4.00 -7.04
CA ARG A 11 7.04 2.89 -7.13
C ARG A 11 8.37 3.40 -7.67
N TYR A 12 9.43 2.91 -7.06
CA TYR A 12 10.79 3.16 -7.52
C TYR A 12 11.77 2.18 -6.86
N ASP A 13 12.54 1.49 -7.68
CA ASP A 13 13.70 0.68 -7.31
C ASP A 13 14.95 1.30 -7.97
N PRO A 14 15.86 1.93 -7.19
CA PRO A 14 17.02 2.65 -7.74
C PRO A 14 18.02 1.73 -8.47
N ASP A 15 17.96 0.41 -8.26
CA ASP A 15 18.84 -0.54 -8.91
C ASP A 15 18.28 -1.05 -10.25
N ARG A 16 16.99 -0.82 -10.52
CA ARG A 16 16.28 -1.38 -11.68
C ARG A 16 15.57 -0.33 -12.55
N ASP A 17 15.03 0.70 -11.93
CA ASP A 17 14.16 1.67 -12.61
C ASP A 17 14.94 2.90 -13.07
N SER A 18 14.66 3.34 -14.31
CA SER A 18 15.23 4.58 -14.84
C SER A 18 14.59 5.84 -14.27
N ALA A 19 13.35 5.74 -13.78
CA ALA A 19 12.57 6.83 -13.21
C ALA A 19 11.45 6.25 -12.32
N PRO A 20 10.99 7.01 -11.31
CA PRO A 20 9.83 6.62 -10.53
C PRO A 20 8.55 6.60 -11.38
N TYR A 21 7.59 5.76 -10.98
CA TYR A 21 6.33 5.62 -11.69
C TYR A 21 5.17 5.38 -10.73
N MET A 22 3.94 5.64 -11.20
CA MET A 22 2.71 5.30 -10.48
C MET A 22 2.21 3.94 -10.99
N GLN A 23 1.94 3.02 -10.06
CA GLN A 23 1.33 1.73 -10.34
C GLN A 23 -0.08 1.70 -9.77
N THR A 24 -1.05 1.41 -10.63
CA THR A 24 -2.47 1.31 -10.28
C THR A 24 -2.82 -0.13 -9.91
N TYR A 25 -3.47 -0.30 -8.76
CA TYR A 25 -4.04 -1.56 -8.32
C TYR A 25 -5.54 -1.41 -8.15
N GLU A 26 -6.29 -2.39 -8.63
CA GLU A 26 -7.72 -2.48 -8.40
C GLU A 26 -7.98 -3.64 -7.42
N MET A 27 -8.62 -3.35 -6.30
CA MET A 27 -8.90 -4.35 -5.27
C MET A 27 -10.28 -4.17 -4.67
N GLU A 28 -10.98 -5.28 -4.49
CA GLU A 28 -12.18 -5.33 -3.66
C GLU A 28 -11.83 -5.24 -2.18
N THR A 29 -12.32 -4.17 -1.56
CA THR A 29 -12.24 -4.00 -0.12
C THR A 29 -13.42 -4.65 0.57
N THR A 30 -13.16 -5.29 1.70
CA THR A 30 -14.15 -5.98 2.53
C THR A 30 -14.35 -5.22 3.84
N PRO A 31 -15.39 -5.55 4.63
CA PRO A 31 -15.55 -4.98 5.97
C PRO A 31 -14.39 -5.26 6.93
N ASP A 32 -13.57 -6.27 6.65
CA ASP A 32 -12.40 -6.65 7.46
C ASP A 32 -11.18 -5.75 7.18
N ASP A 33 -11.15 -5.06 6.03
CA ASP A 33 -10.12 -4.07 5.71
C ASP A 33 -10.39 -2.75 6.46
N ARG A 34 -10.14 -2.77 7.77
CA ARG A 34 -10.43 -1.63 8.66
C ARG A 34 -9.38 -0.53 8.54
N MET A 35 -8.14 -0.88 8.17
CA MET A 35 -7.02 0.05 8.00
C MET A 35 -6.44 -0.05 6.59
N LEU A 36 -5.85 1.04 6.09
CA LEU A 36 -5.09 1.02 4.83
C LEU A 36 -3.97 -0.05 4.86
N LEU A 37 -3.34 -0.24 6.03
CA LEU A 37 -2.31 -1.26 6.21
C LEU A 37 -2.81 -2.68 5.90
N ASP A 38 -4.08 -3.00 6.18
CA ASP A 38 -4.64 -4.32 5.89
C ASP A 38 -4.72 -4.56 4.38
N VAL A 39 -5.15 -3.54 3.64
CA VAL A 39 -5.16 -3.55 2.17
C VAL A 39 -3.75 -3.67 1.60
N LEU A 40 -2.78 -2.89 2.11
CA LEU A 40 -1.39 -2.96 1.66
C LEU A 40 -0.76 -4.34 1.89
N VAL A 41 -1.09 -5.01 3.00
CA VAL A 41 -0.66 -6.39 3.26
C VAL A 41 -1.26 -7.36 2.24
N ARG A 42 -2.55 -7.21 1.91
CA ARG A 42 -3.20 -8.03 0.87
C ARG A 42 -2.61 -7.78 -0.51
N LEU A 43 -2.37 -6.53 -0.89
CA LEU A 43 -1.71 -6.18 -2.15
C LEU A 43 -0.31 -6.78 -2.21
N LYS A 44 0.48 -6.74 -1.12
CA LYS A 44 1.80 -7.38 -1.08
C LYS A 44 1.75 -8.89 -1.22
N ALA A 45 0.69 -9.54 -0.76
CA ALA A 45 0.51 -10.97 -0.96
C ALA A 45 0.20 -11.34 -2.43
N GLN A 46 -0.30 -10.38 -3.22
CA GLN A 46 -0.55 -10.54 -4.66
C GLN A 46 0.66 -10.10 -5.50
N ASP A 47 1.34 -9.03 -5.08
CA ASP A 47 2.56 -8.50 -5.69
C ASP A 47 3.67 -8.41 -4.62
N GLU A 48 4.53 -9.43 -4.58
CA GLU A 48 5.62 -9.51 -3.61
C GLU A 48 6.65 -8.38 -3.75
N THR A 49 6.71 -7.73 -4.93
CA THR A 49 7.62 -6.61 -5.19
C THR A 49 7.19 -5.31 -4.50
N LEU A 50 5.93 -5.24 -4.03
CA LEU A 50 5.43 -4.11 -3.25
C LEU A 50 6.16 -4.02 -1.90
N SER A 51 6.69 -2.85 -1.60
CA SER A 51 7.48 -2.60 -0.39
C SER A 51 6.92 -1.41 0.39
N PHE A 52 6.74 -1.58 1.70
CA PHE A 52 6.34 -0.54 2.64
C PHE A 52 6.85 -0.90 4.04
N ARG A 53 6.96 0.10 4.92
CA ARG A 53 7.43 -0.08 6.30
C ARG A 53 6.23 -0.24 7.24
N ARG A 54 6.39 -1.10 8.25
CA ARG A 54 5.41 -1.29 9.34
C ARG A 54 6.10 -1.84 10.57
N SER A 55 5.55 -1.55 11.75
CA SER A 55 6.00 -2.09 13.04
C SER A 55 4.82 -2.24 14.01
N CYS A 56 4.45 -1.20 14.76
CA CYS A 56 3.48 -1.31 15.86
C CYS A 56 2.01 -1.52 15.44
N ARG A 57 1.61 -1.02 14.25
CA ARG A 57 0.23 -1.03 13.73
C ARG A 57 -0.82 -0.28 14.58
N GLU A 58 -0.38 0.50 15.56
CA GLU A 58 -1.25 1.20 16.53
C GLU A 58 -0.99 2.72 16.57
N GLY A 59 -0.19 3.24 15.64
CA GLY A 59 0.07 4.68 15.52
C GLY A 59 1.06 5.26 16.53
N VAL A 60 1.79 4.42 17.28
CA VAL A 60 2.74 4.88 18.31
C VAL A 60 4.14 5.15 17.75
N CYS A 61 4.66 4.26 16.90
CA CYS A 61 6.06 4.33 16.46
C CYS A 61 6.30 5.13 15.17
N GLY A 62 5.25 5.51 14.44
CA GLY A 62 5.35 6.23 13.16
C GLY A 62 6.02 5.47 12.01
N SER A 63 6.22 4.16 12.13
CA SER A 63 6.94 3.34 11.14
C SER A 63 6.28 3.26 9.76
N ASP A 64 4.96 3.42 9.72
CA ASP A 64 4.07 3.28 8.57
C ASP A 64 3.59 4.65 8.05
N ALA A 65 4.32 5.72 8.37
CA ALA A 65 4.07 7.04 7.82
C ALA A 65 4.25 7.04 6.29
N MET A 66 3.25 7.57 5.58
CA MET A 66 3.22 7.75 4.13
C MET A 66 2.30 8.92 3.75
N ASN A 67 2.48 9.48 2.56
CA ASN A 67 1.51 10.43 1.99
C ASN A 67 0.27 9.67 1.52
N ILE A 68 -0.93 10.16 1.86
CA ILE A 68 -2.20 9.52 1.50
C ILE A 68 -3.15 10.60 0.99
N ASN A 69 -3.41 10.59 -0.33
CA ASN A 69 -4.27 11.54 -1.02
C ASN A 69 -3.85 13.03 -0.88
N GLY A 70 -2.54 13.31 -0.80
CA GLY A 70 -1.99 14.67 -0.70
C GLY A 70 -1.49 15.01 0.68
#